data_AF-A0A965UR79-F1
#
_entry.id   AF-A0A965UR79-F1
#
_cell.length_a   1.000
_cell.length_b   1.000
_cell.length_c   1.000
_cell.angle_alpha   90.00
_cell.angle_beta   90.00
_cell.angle_gamma   90.00
#
_symmetry.space_group_name_H-M   'P 1'
#
loop_
_entity.id
_entity.type
_entity.pdbx_description
1 polymer ?
#
loop_
_entity_poly.entity_id
_entity_poly.type
_entity_poly.pdbx_seq_one_letter_code
_entity_poly.pdbx_strand_id
1 'polypeptide(L)' 'MGKFSKLILIGDIRQADIKNSGFEKVYDLFDDKKSSDKGIYTFKFGTEDIMRNDILAYIIEKFEELH' A
#
# COMPACT_ATOMS: atom_id res chain seq x y z
N MET A 1 -21.97 5.54 -1.95
CA MET A 1 -21.25 6.83 -1.92
C MET A 1 -22.17 7.92 -2.44
N GLY A 2 -22.08 9.13 -1.89
CA GLY A 2 -22.81 10.28 -2.42
C GLY A 2 -22.32 10.69 -3.82
N LYS A 3 -23.15 11.43 -4.56
CA LYS A 3 -22.68 12.09 -5.80
C LYS A 3 -21.56 13.07 -5.44
N PHE A 4 -20.56 13.18 -6.32
CA PHE A 4 -19.37 14.04 -6.13
C PHE A 4 -18.51 13.70 -4.91
N SER A 5 -18.48 12.44 -4.48
CA SER A 5 -17.61 11.98 -3.40
C SER A 5 -16.55 10.99 -3.93
N LYS A 6 -15.36 11.00 -3.32
CA LYS A 6 -14.31 10.00 -3.52
C LYS A 6 -14.05 9.27 -2.20
N LEU A 7 -13.86 7.96 -2.27
CA LEU A 7 -13.36 7.15 -1.15
C LEU A 7 -11.92 6.80 -1.46
N ILE A 8 -11.04 7.03 -0.50
CA ILE A 8 -9.64 6.65 -0.58
C ILE A 8 -9.39 5.75 0.61
N LEU A 9 -8.97 4.51 0.34
CA LEU A 9 -8.55 3.56 1.35
C LEU A 9 -7.03 3.47 1.31
N ILE A 10 -6.38 3.69 2.45
CA ILE A 10 -4.93 3.73 2.59
C ILE A 10 -4.55 2.78 3.73
N GLY A 11 -3.52 1.98 3.52
CA GLY A 11 -3.01 1.05 4.53
C GLY A 11 -1.60 0.61 4.16
N ASP A 12 -0.91 0.05 5.15
CA ASP A 12 0.43 -0.52 4.99
C ASP A 12 0.37 -2.02 5.32
N ILE A 13 0.85 -2.84 4.39
CA ILE A 13 0.91 -4.30 4.53
C ILE A 13 2.05 -4.76 5.44
N ARG A 14 3.04 -3.89 5.72
CA ARG A 14 4.25 -4.18 6.50
C ARG A 14 4.17 -3.67 7.94
N GLN A 15 2.98 -3.36 8.45
CA GLN A 15 2.77 -2.99 9.85
C GLN A 15 3.09 -4.17 10.79
N ALA A 16 4.28 -4.11 11.41
CA ALA A 16 4.80 -5.16 12.28
C ALA A 16 3.91 -5.44 13.51
N ASP A 17 3.11 -4.46 13.94
CA ASP A 17 2.20 -4.56 15.08
C ASP A 17 0.83 -5.19 14.74
N ILE A 18 0.50 -5.32 13.45
CA ILE A 18 -0.78 -5.85 12.99
C ILE A 18 -0.59 -7.22 12.33
N LYS A 19 -0.88 -8.30 13.07
CA LYS A 19 -0.68 -9.68 12.60
C LYS A 19 -1.55 -10.11 11.42
N ASN A 20 -2.71 -9.49 11.23
CA ASN A 20 -3.68 -9.83 10.18
C ASN A 20 -4.43 -8.57 9.74
N SER A 21 -3.74 -7.63 9.08
CA SER A 21 -4.36 -6.36 8.67
C SER A 21 -5.56 -6.58 7.73
N GLY A 22 -5.54 -7.67 6.96
CA GLY A 22 -6.53 -7.95 5.91
C GLY A 22 -6.46 -6.97 4.73
N PHE A 23 -5.58 -5.97 4.80
CA PHE A 23 -5.48 -4.91 3.82
C PHE A 23 -5.00 -5.44 2.47
N GLU A 24 -4.02 -6.36 2.47
CA GLU A 24 -3.56 -7.04 1.25
C GLU A 24 -4.71 -7.77 0.55
N LYS A 25 -5.57 -8.49 1.30
CA LYS A 25 -6.74 -9.16 0.73
C LYS A 25 -7.75 -8.18 0.13
N VAL A 26 -7.90 -7.01 0.73
CA VAL A 26 -8.78 -5.96 0.19
C VAL A 26 -8.17 -5.34 -1.07
N TYR A 27 -6.87 -5.11 -1.09
CA TYR A 27 -6.14 -4.66 -2.27
C TYR A 27 -6.34 -5.66 -3.42
N ASP A 28 -6.00 -6.94 -3.19
CA ASP A 28 -6.08 -8.00 -4.20
C ASP A 28 -7.51 -8.22 -4.71
N LEU A 29 -8.52 -8.00 -3.85
CA LEU A 29 -9.93 -8.11 -4.22
C LEU A 29 -10.36 -7.08 -5.28
N PHE A 30 -9.71 -5.91 -5.32
CA PHE A 30 -10.04 -4.82 -6.24
C PHE A 30 -8.97 -4.60 -7.32
N ASP A 31 -7.84 -5.31 -7.27
CA ASP A 31 -6.77 -5.24 -8.26
C ASP A 31 -7.10 -6.07 -9.51
N ASP A 32 -8.24 -5.74 -10.11
CA ASP A 32 -8.78 -6.47 -11.26
C ASP A 32 -9.45 -5.53 -12.28
N LYS A 33 -9.55 -6.02 -13.52
CA LYS A 33 -10.11 -5.23 -14.62
C LYS A 33 -11.58 -4.83 -14.40
N LYS A 34 -12.41 -5.72 -13.85
CA LYS A 34 -13.84 -5.48 -13.61
C LYS A 34 -14.06 -4.39 -12.55
N SER A 35 -13.13 -4.26 -11.60
CA SER A 35 -13.10 -3.17 -10.63
C SER A 35 -12.65 -1.85 -11.27
N SER A 36 -11.60 -1.88 -12.10
CA SER A 36 -11.13 -0.73 -12.88
C SER A 36 -12.19 -0.16 -13.83
N ASP A 37 -12.92 -1.03 -14.54
CA ASP A 37 -14.03 -0.66 -15.44
C ASP A 37 -15.19 0.05 -14.69
N LYS A 38 -15.23 -0.05 -13.36
CA LYS A 38 -16.20 0.63 -12.48
C LYS A 38 -15.63 1.88 -11.79
N GLY A 39 -14.42 2.30 -12.15
CA GLY A 39 -13.76 3.47 -11.58
C GLY A 39 -13.13 3.23 -10.20
N ILE A 40 -12.88 1.96 -9.82
CA ILE A 40 -12.09 1.61 -8.63
C ILE A 40 -10.65 1.40 -9.08
N TYR A 41 -9.72 2.14 -8.50
CA TYR A 41 -8.31 2.07 -8.85
C TYR A 41 -7.49 1.67 -7.63
N THR A 42 -6.59 0.70 -7.84
CA THR A 42 -5.60 0.22 -6.88
C THR A 42 -4.25 0.85 -7.19
N PHE A 43 -3.50 1.21 -6.14
CA PHE A 43 -2.14 1.74 -6.25
C PHE A 43 -1.29 1.08 -5.16
N LYS A 44 -0.11 0.60 -5.55
CA LYS A 44 0.89 0.03 -4.64
C LYS A 44 2.16 0.85 -4.76
N PHE A 45 2.61 1.38 -3.63
CA PHE A 45 3.88 2.11 -3.53
C PHE A 45 4.98 1.14 -3.14
N GLY A 46 6.11 1.23 -3.85
CA GLY A 46 7.33 0.49 -3.56
C GLY A 46 8.28 1.27 -2.65
N THR A 47 9.44 0.68 -2.37
CA THR A 47 10.49 1.34 -1.58
C THR A 47 11.01 2.59 -2.29
N GLU A 48 11.06 2.55 -3.62
CA GLU A 48 11.46 3.62 -4.52
C GLU A 48 10.57 4.87 -4.45
N ASP A 49 9.31 4.72 -4.03
CA ASP A 49 8.36 5.83 -3.92
C ASP A 49 8.50 6.59 -2.59
N ILE A 50 9.28 6.05 -1.64
CA ILE A 50 9.41 6.63 -0.30
C ILE A 50 10.51 7.68 -0.30
N MET A 51 10.11 8.95 -0.36
CA MET A 51 11.04 10.07 -0.22
C MET A 51 11.59 10.17 1.21
N ARG A 52 12.89 9.89 1.34
CA ARG A 52 13.67 10.00 2.58
C ARG A 52 15.12 10.34 2.22
N ASN A 53 15.93 10.78 3.19
CA ASN A 53 17.34 11.03 2.91
C ASN A 53 18.11 9.71 2.71
N ASP A 54 19.23 9.79 2.00
CA ASP A 54 20.02 8.61 1.61
C ASP A 54 20.49 7.78 2.81
N ILE A 55 20.87 8.44 3.91
CA ILE A 55 21.34 7.75 5.12
C ILE A 55 20.20 6.93 5.75
N LEU A 56 18.99 7.46 5.83
CA LEU A 56 17.85 6.72 6.39
C LEU A 56 17.40 5.58 5.47
N ALA A 57 17.46 5.78 4.15
CA ALA A 57 17.23 4.69 3.19
C ALA A 57 18.21 3.54 3.43
N TYR A 58 19.51 3.86 3.47
CA TYR A 58 20.56 2.89 3.74
C TYR A 58 20.38 2.15 5.07
N ILE A 59 20.06 2.85 6.16
CA ILE A 59 19.82 2.21 7.47
C ILE A 59 18.64 1.23 7.40
N ILE A 60 17.55 1.61 6.73
CA ILE A 60 16.37 0.75 6.60
C ILE A 60 16.68 -0.49 5.75
N GLU A 61 17.39 -0.34 4.62
CA GLU A 61 17.85 -1.47 3.80
C GLU A 61 18.68 -2.46 4.64
N LYS A 62 19.57 -1.96 5.52
CA LYS A 62 20.33 -2.80 6.45
C LYS A 62 19.48 -3.53 7.47
N PHE A 63 18.39 -2.94 7.95
CA PHE A 63 17.45 -3.65 8.82
C PHE A 63 16.64 -4.70 8.06
N GLU A 64 16.34 -4.49 6.79
CA GLU A 64 15.64 -5.48 5.96
C GLU A 64 16.51 -6.71 5.66
N GLU A 65 17.84 -6.57 5.55
CA GLU A 65 18.80 -7.68 5.42
C GLU A 65 18.88 -8.57 6.67
N LEU A 66 18.41 -8.12 7.85
CA LEU A 66 18.46 -8.87 9.10
C LEU A 66 17.41 -9.99 9.17
N HIS A 67 16.42 -9.98 8.29
CA HIS A 67 15.26 -10.88 8.29
C HIS A 67 15.33 -11.97 7.22
#